data_AF-A0A1M3NAH8-F1
#
_entry.id   AF-A0A1M3NAH8-F1
#
_cell.length_a   1.000
_cell.length_b   1.000
_cell.length_c   1.000
_cell.angle_alpha   90.00
_cell.angle_beta   90.00
_cell.angle_gamma   90.00
#
_symmetry.space_group_name_H-M   'P 1'
#
loop_
_entity.id
_entity.type
_entity.pdbx_description
1 polymer ?
#
loop_
_entity_poly.entity_id
_entity_poly.type
_entity_poly.pdbx_seq_one_letter_code
_entity_poly.pdbx_strand_id
1 'polypeptide(L)'
;MKHLLLAASSLAFLAAACAGSPPPASNTPASTETVTAQEGRPSCDAIDEACDPHEDAGGLAKECHDLAEAKTTTEAACAARKAECLAACPKK
;
A
#
# COMPACT_ATOMS: atom_id res chain seq x y z
N MET A 1 -22.27 -20.76 -51.25
CA MET A 1 -22.20 -19.49 -52.01
C MET A 1 -21.62 -18.42 -51.08
N LYS A 2 -20.65 -17.65 -51.58
CA LYS A 2 -20.00 -16.46 -50.99
C LYS A 2 -19.01 -16.71 -49.83
N HIS A 3 -17.73 -16.92 -50.16
CA HIS A 3 -16.64 -15.91 -50.21
C HIS A 3 -16.22 -15.48 -48.79
N LEU A 4 -15.23 -16.11 -48.16
CA LEU A 4 -13.79 -15.84 -48.33
C LEU A 4 -13.48 -14.34 -48.47
N LEU A 5 -13.01 -13.72 -47.38
CA LEU A 5 -12.27 -12.45 -47.43
C LEU A 5 -11.16 -12.48 -46.36
N LEU A 6 -9.95 -12.69 -46.86
CA LEU A 6 -8.68 -12.30 -46.26
C LEU A 6 -8.68 -10.78 -46.00
N ALA A 7 -8.08 -10.34 -44.90
CA ALA A 7 -7.30 -9.11 -44.86
C ALA A 7 -6.24 -9.18 -43.75
N ALA A 8 -5.00 -9.43 -44.16
CA ALA A 8 -3.79 -9.08 -43.44
C ALA A 8 -3.52 -7.55 -43.56
N SER A 9 -2.54 -7.07 -42.79
CA SER A 9 -1.99 -5.69 -42.77
C SER A 9 -2.81 -4.70 -41.94
N SER A 10 -2.26 -4.03 -40.93
CA SER A 10 -1.03 -3.24 -41.07
C SER A 10 -0.30 -3.05 -39.74
N LEU A 11 1.00 -3.31 -39.76
CA LEU A 11 1.96 -2.60 -38.92
C LEU A 11 1.95 -1.13 -39.33
N ALA A 12 1.76 -0.21 -38.38
CA ALA A 12 2.22 1.17 -38.52
C ALA A 12 2.51 1.75 -37.12
N PHE A 13 3.79 1.63 -36.76
CA PHE A 13 4.48 2.49 -35.81
C PHE A 13 4.16 3.97 -36.10
N LEU A 14 3.64 4.71 -35.11
CA LEU A 14 3.95 6.13 -34.98
C LEU A 14 4.68 6.35 -33.66
N ALA A 15 5.99 6.47 -33.80
CA ALA A 15 6.86 7.05 -32.79
C ALA A 15 6.53 8.54 -32.63
N ALA A 16 5.93 8.91 -31.51
CA ALA A 16 5.92 10.29 -31.04
C ALA A 16 7.13 10.48 -30.11
N ALA A 17 8.21 11.03 -30.67
CA ALA A 17 9.38 11.47 -29.94
C ALA A 17 9.05 12.75 -29.17
N CYS A 18 8.65 12.63 -27.90
CA CYS A 18 8.79 13.71 -26.94
C CYS A 18 10.25 13.70 -26.44
N ALA A 19 11.10 14.42 -27.16
CA ALA A 19 12.40 14.84 -26.67
C ALA A 19 12.21 15.70 -25.42
N GLY A 20 12.58 15.14 -24.27
CA GLY A 20 12.65 15.85 -23.01
C GLY A 20 13.46 15.02 -22.05
N SER A 21 14.78 15.22 -22.05
CA SER A 21 15.67 14.67 -21.04
C SER A 21 15.28 15.22 -19.66
N PRO A 22 14.79 14.40 -18.72
CA PRO A 22 14.79 14.80 -17.32
C PRO A 22 16.22 14.60 -16.75
N PRO A 23 16.64 15.47 -15.82
CA PRO A 23 18.02 15.60 -15.35
C PRO A 23 18.58 14.32 -14.69
N PRO A 24 19.93 14.19 -14.60
CA PRO A 24 20.55 13.09 -13.87
C PRO A 24 20.24 13.18 -12.37
N ALA A 25 19.91 12.03 -11.79
CA ALA A 25 20.00 11.68 -10.37
C ALA A 25 19.59 12.76 -9.34
N SER A 26 18.39 12.60 -8.78
CA SER A 26 18.18 12.80 -7.35
C SER A 26 17.66 11.46 -6.84
N ASN A 27 18.52 10.55 -6.36
CA ASN A 27 18.87 10.48 -4.94
C ASN A 27 18.18 11.57 -4.11
N THR A 28 16.86 11.48 -4.01
CA THR A 28 16.15 12.04 -2.87
C THR A 28 16.30 11.02 -1.76
N PRO A 29 17.18 11.21 -0.76
CA PRO A 29 16.93 10.61 0.53
C PRO A 29 15.59 11.20 0.99
N ALA A 30 14.53 10.39 0.98
CA ALA A 30 13.32 10.77 1.67
C ALA A 30 13.71 11.05 3.12
N SER A 31 13.39 12.27 3.54
CA SER A 31 13.82 12.91 4.76
C SER A 31 13.74 12.00 5.98
N THR A 32 14.82 12.07 6.74
CA THR A 32 14.94 11.77 8.16
C THR A 32 13.65 12.04 8.93
N GLU A 33 13.12 11.03 9.60
CA GLU A 33 12.70 11.16 10.98
C GLU A 33 13.22 9.93 11.74
N THR A 34 14.28 10.16 12.51
CA THR A 34 14.64 9.34 13.65
C THR A 34 13.60 9.65 14.74
N VAL A 35 12.58 8.83 14.87
CA VAL A 35 11.54 8.92 15.92
C VAL A 35 11.88 7.95 17.04
N THR A 36 13.05 8.09 17.67
CA THR A 36 13.54 7.31 18.83
C THR A 36 12.45 6.73 19.73
N ALA A 37 11.89 5.56 19.41
CA ALA A 37 10.92 4.78 20.21
C ALA A 37 10.32 3.67 19.34
N GLN A 38 10.79 2.42 19.46
CA GLN A 38 10.04 1.29 18.86
C GLN A 38 9.86 1.42 17.32
N GLU A 39 10.73 2.18 16.65
CA GLU A 39 10.62 2.62 15.26
C GLU A 39 10.71 1.49 14.26
N GLY A 40 9.77 1.48 13.31
CA GLY A 40 9.81 0.63 12.13
C GLY A 40 8.59 -0.26 11.94
N ARG A 41 7.49 -0.01 12.66
CA ARG A 41 6.23 -0.76 12.53
C ARG A 41 5.06 0.09 11.95
N PRO A 42 5.24 0.80 10.81
CA PRO A 42 4.24 1.74 10.28
C PRO A 42 2.89 1.10 9.91
N SER A 43 2.83 -0.21 9.73
CA SER A 43 1.57 -0.94 9.56
C SER A 43 0.90 -1.21 10.90
N CYS A 44 1.67 -1.54 11.93
CA CYS A 44 1.12 -1.70 13.27
C CYS A 44 0.62 -0.36 13.82
N ASP A 45 1.40 0.71 13.73
CA ASP A 45 0.97 2.05 14.16
C ASP A 45 -0.31 2.50 13.46
N ALA A 46 -0.43 2.25 12.15
CA ALA A 46 -1.64 2.60 11.40
C ALA A 46 -2.86 1.74 11.80
N ILE A 47 -2.66 0.50 12.23
CA ILE A 47 -3.74 -0.36 12.74
C ILE A 47 -4.14 0.12 14.14
N ASP A 48 -3.17 0.37 15.01
CA ASP A 48 -3.38 0.85 16.37
C ASP A 48 -4.18 2.16 16.35
N GLU A 49 -3.71 3.18 15.64
CA GLU A 49 -4.37 4.49 15.54
C GLU A 49 -5.80 4.39 14.99
N ALA A 50 -6.05 3.46 14.05
CA ALA A 50 -7.38 3.27 13.49
C ALA A 50 -8.32 2.52 14.44
N CYS A 51 -7.79 1.56 15.20
CA CYS A 51 -8.57 0.63 16.01
C CYS A 51 -8.66 1.00 17.51
N ASP A 52 -7.77 1.86 18.01
CA ASP A 52 -7.80 2.45 19.36
C ASP A 52 -9.21 2.96 19.75
N PRO A 53 -9.90 3.80 18.96
CA PRO A 53 -11.26 4.27 19.30
C PRO A 53 -12.35 3.17 19.23
N HIS A 54 -11.98 1.95 18.86
CA HIS A 54 -12.83 0.77 18.72
C HIS A 54 -12.32 -0.43 19.55
N GLU A 55 -11.39 -0.23 20.49
CA GLU A 55 -10.84 -1.30 21.32
C GLU A 55 -11.92 -2.07 22.09
N ASP A 56 -13.00 -1.39 22.49
CA ASP A 56 -14.15 -1.96 23.19
C ASP A 56 -15.22 -2.55 22.26
N ALA A 57 -15.13 -2.35 20.94
CA ALA A 57 -16.14 -2.80 19.99
C ALA A 57 -16.20 -4.34 19.85
N GLY A 58 -15.17 -5.03 20.36
CA GLY A 58 -15.02 -6.47 20.24
C GLY A 58 -14.78 -6.95 18.80
N GLY A 59 -14.64 -8.26 18.63
CA GLY A 59 -14.42 -8.87 17.32
C GLY A 59 -13.11 -8.44 16.66
N LEU A 60 -13.14 -8.33 15.33
CA LEU A 60 -11.97 -8.08 14.48
C LEU A 60 -11.23 -6.77 14.80
N ALA A 61 -11.95 -5.72 15.20
CA ALA A 61 -11.33 -4.45 15.59
C ALA A 61 -10.45 -4.59 16.84
N LYS A 62 -10.95 -5.28 17.86
CA LYS A 62 -10.19 -5.58 19.07
C LYS A 62 -9.00 -6.50 18.78
N GLU A 63 -9.20 -7.55 17.99
CA GLU A 63 -8.10 -8.46 17.60
C GLU A 63 -6.98 -7.72 16.84
N CYS A 64 -7.35 -6.74 16.01
CA CYS A 64 -6.40 -5.91 15.28
C CYS A 64 -5.64 -4.92 16.17
N HIS A 65 -6.33 -4.28 17.12
CA HIS A 65 -5.69 -3.42 18.11
C HIS A 65 -4.74 -4.22 19.02
N ASP A 66 -5.19 -5.37 19.56
CA ASP A 66 -4.36 -6.25 20.38
C ASP A 66 -3.13 -6.78 19.60
N LEU A 67 -3.28 -7.05 18.30
CA LEU A 67 -2.16 -7.44 17.42
C LEU A 67 -1.12 -6.32 17.26
N ALA A 68 -1.58 -5.08 17.11
CA ALA A 68 -0.70 -3.92 16.93
C ALA A 68 0.09 -3.61 18.21
N GLU A 69 -0.60 -3.61 19.36
CA GLU A 69 -0.05 -3.41 20.71
C GLU A 69 0.89 -4.55 21.18
N ALA A 70 0.73 -5.75 20.63
CA ALA A 70 1.56 -6.89 21.00
C ALA A 70 3.06 -6.63 20.72
N LYS A 71 3.85 -6.67 21.80
CA LYS A 71 5.32 -6.46 21.77
C LYS A 71 6.07 -7.54 20.98
N THR A 72 5.45 -8.70 20.78
CA THR A 72 5.99 -9.83 20.01
C THR A 72 5.63 -9.75 18.52
N THR A 73 4.72 -8.86 18.14
CA THR A 73 4.29 -8.70 16.75
C THR A 73 5.36 -7.97 15.95
N THR A 74 5.58 -8.43 14.72
CA THR A 74 6.52 -7.80 13.77
C THR A 74 5.75 -6.93 12.78
N GLU A 75 6.44 -5.99 12.14
CA GLU A 75 5.84 -5.17 11.08
C GLU A 75 5.27 -6.02 9.94
N ALA A 76 5.93 -7.12 9.57
CA ALA A 76 5.43 -8.01 8.53
C ALA A 76 4.08 -8.65 8.89
N ALA A 77 3.86 -8.96 10.17
CA ALA A 77 2.59 -9.51 10.64
C ALA A 77 1.46 -8.47 10.60
N CYS A 78 1.73 -7.23 10.99
CA CYS A 78 0.75 -6.14 10.86
C CYS A 78 0.49 -5.79 9.40
N ALA A 79 1.52 -5.70 8.57
CA ALA A 79 1.38 -5.41 7.14
C ALA A 79 0.50 -6.44 6.43
N ALA A 80 0.60 -7.71 6.81
CA ALA A 80 -0.23 -8.79 6.27
C ALA A 80 -1.74 -8.62 6.58
N ARG A 81 -2.09 -8.04 7.74
CA ARG A 81 -3.49 -7.84 8.16
C ARG A 81 -3.98 -6.40 8.06
N LYS A 82 -3.11 -5.45 7.69
CA LYS A 82 -3.39 -4.01 7.64
C LYS A 82 -4.70 -3.67 6.94
N ALA A 83 -4.92 -4.18 5.73
CA ALA A 83 -6.11 -3.87 4.96
C ALA A 83 -7.41 -4.37 5.62
N GLU A 84 -7.37 -5.55 6.22
CA GLU A 84 -8.51 -6.14 6.93
C GLU A 84 -8.79 -5.38 8.24
N CYS A 85 -7.75 -5.04 8.98
CA CYS A 85 -7.85 -4.26 10.21
C CYS A 85 -8.39 -2.85 9.97
N LEU A 86 -7.91 -2.15 8.95
CA LEU A 86 -8.42 -0.83 8.58
C LEU A 86 -9.88 -0.86 8.10
N ALA A 87 -10.33 -1.98 7.52
CA ALA A 87 -11.73 -2.15 7.16
C ALA A 87 -12.62 -2.47 8.37
N ALA A 88 -12.08 -3.18 9.36
CA ALA A 88 -12.75 -3.52 10.62
C ALA A 88 -12.88 -2.32 11.57
N CYS A 89 -12.00 -1.32 11.43
CA CYS A 89 -11.96 -0.11 12.25
C CYS A 89 -12.37 1.12 11.41
N PRO A 90 -13.67 1.28 11.11
CA PRO A 90 -14.15 2.35 10.24
C PRO A 90 -13.89 3.71 10.90
N LYS A 91 -13.22 4.61 10.17
CA LYS A 91 -13.01 5.99 10.63
C LYS A 91 -14.37 6.65 10.92
N LYS A 92 -14.53 7.18 12.13
CA LYS A 92 -15.69 7.98 12.52
C LYS A 92 -15.71 9.34 11.81
#